data_AF-A0A6N9EY29-F1
#
_entry.id   AF-A0A6N9EY29-F1
#
_cell.length_a   1.000
_cell.length_b   1.000
_cell.length_c   1.000
_cell.angle_alpha   90.00
_cell.angle_beta   90.00
_cell.angle_gamma   90.00
#
_symmetry.space_group_name_H-M   'P 1'
#
loop_
_entity.id
_entity.type
_entity.pdbx_description
1 polymer ?
#
loop_
_entity_poly.entity_id
_entity_poly.type
_entity_poly.pdbx_seq_one_letter_code
_entity_poly.pdbx_strand_id
1 'polypeptide(L)'
;IATDDTITCWGNNAYGQTRAPAGTYKTLASGRYYSCAIATDDTITCWGDSRKGETGAPAGTYKTLAAGQDHSCAIATDDTITCWGSNRDGQRRAPAGTYKALALGYSHSCAIASDDTISCWGSSSHRRATAPSGTYKALSAGASHSCAIALDGAVSCWGNNNYGQTNAPAGTYKALATGEYHSCAVATDDTVTCWPQPPEGVRWAHAGI
;
A
#
# COMPACT_ATOMS: atom_id res chain seq x y z
N ILE A 1 11.42 2.71 11.48
CA ILE A 1 11.67 3.94 12.27
C ILE A 1 11.96 3.49 13.69
N ALA A 2 13.12 3.86 14.20
CA ALA A 2 13.52 3.55 15.57
C ALA A 2 12.78 4.47 16.56
N THR A 3 12.96 4.25 17.86
CA THR A 3 12.29 5.05 18.90
C THR A 3 12.78 6.49 18.99
N ASP A 4 13.86 6.82 18.27
CA ASP A 4 14.42 8.17 18.11
C ASP A 4 13.99 8.84 16.79
N ASP A 5 12.95 8.31 16.14
CA ASP A 5 12.40 8.76 14.85
C ASP A 5 13.35 8.64 13.66
N THR A 6 14.50 7.96 13.81
CA THR A 6 15.43 7.74 12.70
C THR A 6 15.07 6.50 11.87
N ILE A 7 15.51 6.48 10.60
CA ILE A 7 15.26 5.37 9.69
C ILE A 7 16.51 4.50 9.56
N THR A 8 16.37 3.24 9.93
CA THR A 8 17.33 2.17 9.58
C THR A 8 16.72 1.32 8.47
N CYS A 9 17.47 1.14 7.38
CA CYS A 9 17.06 0.32 6.24
C CYS A 9 17.98 -0.89 6.05
N TRP A 10 17.43 -1.98 5.54
CA TRP A 10 18.17 -3.19 5.16
C TRP A 10 17.60 -3.78 3.85
N GLY A 11 18.36 -4.67 3.21
CA GLY A 11 17.98 -5.31 1.94
C GLY A 11 18.64 -4.69 0.71
N ASN A 12 18.06 -4.95 -0.48
CA ASN A 12 18.60 -4.51 -1.77
C ASN A 12 18.76 -2.97 -1.85
N ASN A 13 19.92 -2.52 -2.33
CA ASN A 13 20.26 -1.10 -2.43
C ASN A 13 20.78 -0.69 -3.82
N ALA A 14 20.36 -1.39 -4.89
CA ALA A 14 20.89 -1.15 -6.24
C ALA A 14 20.61 0.29 -6.77
N TYR A 15 19.61 0.97 -6.22
CA TYR A 15 19.18 2.31 -6.62
C TYR A 15 19.31 3.34 -5.49
N GLY A 16 19.95 2.99 -4.37
CA GLY A 16 20.04 3.87 -3.20
C GLY A 16 18.81 3.86 -2.30
N GLN A 17 17.85 2.96 -2.54
CA GLN A 17 16.57 2.91 -1.81
C GLN A 17 16.71 2.59 -0.31
N THR A 18 17.83 2.01 0.13
CA THR A 18 18.11 1.80 1.57
C THR A 18 19.03 2.87 2.18
N ARG A 19 19.36 3.93 1.43
CA ARG A 19 20.13 5.08 1.93
C ARG A 19 19.20 6.19 2.38
N ALA A 20 18.51 5.97 3.50
CA ALA A 20 17.63 6.98 4.08
C ALA A 20 18.42 8.27 4.40
N PRO A 21 17.92 9.45 4.00
CA PRO A 21 18.49 10.73 4.41
C PRO A 21 18.44 10.90 5.94
N ALA A 22 19.39 11.68 6.47
CA ALA A 22 19.36 12.04 7.88
C ALA A 22 18.16 12.94 8.18
N GLY A 23 17.44 12.65 9.26
CA GLY A 23 16.24 13.37 9.66
C GLY A 23 15.41 12.56 10.65
N THR A 24 14.30 13.14 11.08
CA THR A 24 13.30 12.52 11.97
C THR A 24 12.00 12.32 11.22
N TYR A 25 11.44 11.11 11.30
CA TYR A 25 10.32 10.68 10.47
C TYR A 25 9.26 9.96 11.28
N LYS A 26 7.98 10.22 10.95
CA LYS A 26 6.82 9.59 11.61
C LYS A 26 6.34 8.33 10.89
N THR A 27 6.49 8.29 9.58
CA THR A 27 6.09 7.13 8.76
C THR A 27 6.93 7.04 7.49
N LEU A 28 6.99 5.84 6.91
CA LEU A 28 7.68 5.55 5.67
C LEU A 28 6.81 4.66 4.78
N ALA A 29 6.99 4.81 3.47
CA ALA A 29 6.48 3.89 2.47
C ALA A 29 7.60 3.50 1.51
N SER A 30 7.62 2.23 1.12
CA SER A 30 8.61 1.69 0.20
C SER A 30 7.94 1.31 -1.11
N GLY A 31 8.41 1.91 -2.21
CA GLY A 31 8.08 1.46 -3.56
C GLY A 31 9.05 0.38 -4.03
N ARG A 32 9.10 0.12 -5.34
CA ARG A 32 9.95 -0.95 -5.89
C ARG A 32 11.44 -0.67 -5.77
N TYR A 33 11.85 0.54 -6.13
CA TYR A 33 13.26 0.96 -6.18
C TYR A 33 13.50 2.32 -5.52
N TYR A 34 12.55 2.79 -4.72
CA TYR A 34 12.61 4.06 -4.03
C TYR A 34 11.83 3.96 -2.71
N SER A 35 12.09 4.91 -1.82
CA SER A 35 11.38 5.04 -0.56
C SER A 35 11.01 6.49 -0.33
N CYS A 36 9.93 6.71 0.42
CA CYS A 36 9.47 8.01 0.84
C CYS A 36 9.16 7.95 2.34
N ALA A 37 9.30 9.08 3.03
CA ALA A 37 8.94 9.21 4.43
C ALA A 37 8.32 10.56 4.71
N ILE A 38 7.36 10.58 5.63
CA ILE A 38 6.82 11.81 6.22
C ILE A 38 7.70 12.17 7.41
N ALA A 39 8.32 13.34 7.35
CA ALA A 39 9.14 13.91 8.41
C ALA A 39 8.28 14.36 9.60
N THR A 40 8.91 14.69 10.73
CA THR A 40 8.19 15.14 11.93
C THR A 40 7.48 16.50 11.76
N ASP A 41 7.84 17.26 10.74
CA ASP A 41 7.21 18.52 10.32
C ASP A 41 6.11 18.32 9.24
N ASP A 42 5.70 17.07 9.01
CA ASP A 42 4.67 16.65 8.05
C ASP A 42 5.05 16.85 6.57
N THR A 43 6.30 17.19 6.25
CA THR A 43 6.81 17.23 4.88
C THR A 43 7.22 15.84 4.39
N ILE A 44 7.26 15.63 3.07
CA ILE A 44 7.70 14.34 2.49
C ILE A 44 9.12 14.46 1.93
N THR A 45 9.96 13.50 2.32
CA THR A 45 11.27 13.27 1.68
C THR A 45 11.25 11.91 0.98
N CYS A 46 11.69 11.86 -0.27
CA CYS A 46 11.83 10.63 -1.03
C CYS A 46 13.25 10.46 -1.57
N TRP A 47 13.71 9.22 -1.69
CA TRP A 47 15.05 8.86 -2.16
C TRP A 47 15.04 7.52 -2.92
N GLY A 48 16.08 7.28 -3.71
CA GLY A 48 16.22 6.09 -4.55
C GLY A 48 16.03 6.40 -6.03
N ASP A 49 15.42 5.48 -6.78
CA ASP A 49 15.13 5.64 -8.20
C ASP A 49 14.09 6.76 -8.45
N SER A 50 14.39 7.61 -9.43
CA SER A 50 13.52 8.75 -9.82
C SER A 50 13.25 8.82 -11.32
N ARG A 51 13.40 7.71 -12.05
CA ARG A 51 13.23 7.68 -13.52
C ARG A 51 11.81 8.04 -14.00
N LYS A 52 10.78 7.99 -13.15
CA LYS A 52 9.41 8.47 -13.44
C LYS A 52 8.99 9.65 -12.56
N GLY A 53 9.91 10.22 -11.79
CA GLY A 53 9.63 11.32 -10.85
C GLY A 53 9.06 10.86 -9.51
N GLU A 54 9.27 9.60 -9.11
CA GLU A 54 8.76 8.99 -7.88
C GLU A 54 9.35 9.63 -6.62
N THR A 55 10.54 10.24 -6.70
CA THR A 55 11.13 10.98 -5.57
C THR A 55 10.79 12.47 -5.57
N GLY A 56 10.05 12.95 -6.57
CA GLY A 56 9.62 14.34 -6.69
C GLY A 56 8.34 14.62 -5.92
N ALA A 57 8.35 14.40 -4.61
CA ALA A 57 7.20 14.68 -3.75
C ALA A 57 6.80 16.17 -3.84
N PRO A 58 5.52 16.48 -4.10
CA PRO A 58 5.05 17.87 -4.10
C PRO A 58 5.20 18.54 -2.73
N ALA A 59 5.40 19.85 -2.71
CA ALA A 59 5.44 20.62 -1.48
C ALA A 59 4.05 20.64 -0.82
N GLY A 60 4.02 20.47 0.51
CA GLY A 60 2.79 20.42 1.30
C GLY A 60 3.01 19.68 2.61
N THR A 61 1.94 19.58 3.40
CA THR A 61 1.90 18.83 4.66
C THR A 61 0.98 17.62 4.54
N TYR A 62 1.46 16.48 5.01
CA TYR A 62 0.82 15.18 4.79
C TYR A 62 0.75 14.37 6.07
N LYS A 63 -0.31 13.56 6.20
CA LYS A 63 -0.54 12.69 7.37
C LYS A 63 -0.45 11.19 7.05
N THR A 64 -0.64 10.83 5.78
CA THR A 64 -0.59 9.44 5.32
C THR A 64 0.20 9.38 4.02
N LEU A 65 1.04 8.35 3.89
CA LEU A 65 1.87 8.12 2.72
C LEU A 65 1.78 6.66 2.33
N ALA A 66 1.67 6.40 1.03
CA ALA A 66 1.79 5.07 0.47
C ALA A 66 2.56 5.12 -0.86
N ALA A 67 3.29 4.04 -1.13
CA ALA A 67 4.13 3.89 -2.30
C ALA A 67 3.73 2.61 -3.04
N GLY A 68 3.42 2.74 -4.32
CA GLY A 68 3.26 1.64 -5.25
C GLY A 68 4.57 1.30 -5.94
N GLN A 69 4.49 0.59 -7.06
CA GLN A 69 5.69 0.16 -7.78
C GLN A 69 6.53 1.36 -8.27
N ASP A 70 5.90 2.25 -9.05
CA ASP A 70 6.56 3.37 -9.72
C ASP A 70 5.76 4.69 -9.51
N HIS A 71 4.90 4.76 -8.49
CA HIS A 71 4.14 5.97 -8.12
C HIS A 71 3.88 6.01 -6.63
N SER A 72 3.73 7.22 -6.09
CA SER A 72 3.39 7.46 -4.69
C SER A 72 2.16 8.33 -4.58
N CYS A 73 1.43 8.17 -3.48
CA CYS A 73 0.32 9.03 -3.12
C CYS A 73 0.38 9.33 -1.62
N ALA A 74 -0.05 10.52 -1.25
CA ALA A 74 -0.18 10.94 0.12
C ALA A 74 -1.53 11.60 0.38
N ILE A 75 -2.04 11.45 1.60
CA ILE A 75 -3.19 12.20 2.10
C ILE A 75 -2.64 13.45 2.79
N ALA A 76 -3.02 14.62 2.28
CA ALA A 76 -2.68 15.90 2.86
C ALA A 76 -3.43 16.14 4.18
N THR A 77 -3.04 17.17 4.93
CA THR A 77 -3.69 17.55 6.19
C THR A 77 -5.14 18.03 6.03
N ASP A 78 -5.57 18.33 4.80
CA ASP A 78 -6.95 18.66 4.43
C ASP A 78 -7.76 17.46 3.90
N ASP A 79 -7.24 16.24 4.10
CA ASP A 79 -7.82 14.95 3.69
C ASP A 79 -7.87 14.69 2.19
N THR A 80 -7.27 15.56 1.36
CA THR A 80 -7.18 15.34 -0.10
C THR A 80 -5.99 14.45 -0.48
N ILE A 81 -6.09 13.78 -1.63
CA ILE A 81 -5.01 12.92 -2.13
C ILE A 81 -4.17 13.66 -3.16
N THR A 82 -2.85 13.64 -2.97
CA THR A 82 -1.86 14.04 -3.98
C THR A 82 -1.03 12.84 -4.41
N CYS A 83 -0.85 12.65 -5.72
CA CYS A 83 -0.05 11.55 -6.26
C CYS A 83 1.03 12.04 -7.25
N TRP A 84 2.21 11.42 -7.22
CA TRP A 84 3.37 11.72 -8.09
C TRP A 84 4.07 10.44 -8.58
N GLY A 85 4.96 10.56 -9.56
CA GLY A 85 5.56 9.43 -10.29
C GLY A 85 4.86 9.02 -11.59
N SER A 86 4.88 7.72 -11.91
CA SER A 86 4.28 7.13 -13.12
C SER A 86 2.76 7.35 -13.21
N ASN A 87 2.23 7.56 -14.42
CA ASN A 87 0.79 7.74 -14.68
C ASN A 87 0.33 7.12 -15.99
N ARG A 88 0.98 6.03 -16.41
CA ARG A 88 0.68 5.37 -17.70
C ARG A 88 -0.74 4.81 -17.75
N ASP A 89 -1.29 4.46 -16.60
CA ASP A 89 -2.60 3.83 -16.42
C ASP A 89 -3.60 4.75 -15.70
N GLY A 90 -3.22 6.00 -15.43
CA GLY A 90 -4.04 6.92 -14.65
C GLY A 90 -3.89 6.80 -13.13
N GLN A 91 -2.90 6.06 -12.63
CA GLN A 91 -2.70 5.79 -11.19
C GLN A 91 -2.40 7.04 -10.33
N ARG A 92 -2.12 8.21 -10.92
CA ARG A 92 -2.03 9.49 -10.20
C ARG A 92 -3.32 10.30 -10.20
N ARG A 93 -4.34 9.90 -10.96
CA ARG A 93 -5.60 10.63 -11.10
C ARG A 93 -6.56 10.24 -9.98
N ALA A 94 -6.20 10.57 -8.74
CA ALA A 94 -7.06 10.35 -7.59
C ALA A 94 -8.41 11.07 -7.77
N PRO A 95 -9.55 10.42 -7.48
CA PRO A 95 -10.84 11.10 -7.49
C PRO A 95 -10.89 12.23 -6.45
N ALA A 96 -11.70 13.26 -6.72
CA ALA A 96 -11.94 14.31 -5.74
C ALA A 96 -12.74 13.75 -4.56
N GLY A 97 -12.38 14.15 -3.34
CA GLY A 97 -13.01 13.68 -2.12
C GLY A 97 -12.07 13.82 -0.93
N THR A 98 -12.54 13.36 0.24
CA THR A 98 -11.74 13.29 1.47
C THR A 98 -11.50 11.84 1.86
N TYR A 99 -10.29 11.54 2.32
CA TYR A 99 -9.81 10.18 2.53
C TYR A 99 -9.08 10.02 3.85
N LYS A 100 -9.10 8.79 4.37
CA LYS A 100 -8.44 8.44 5.64
C LYS A 100 -7.42 7.33 5.55
N ALA A 101 -7.43 6.54 4.47
CA ALA A 101 -6.41 5.51 4.23
C ALA A 101 -6.08 5.38 2.75
N LEU A 102 -4.85 4.97 2.46
CA LEU A 102 -4.33 4.72 1.11
C LEU A 102 -3.66 3.35 1.03
N ALA A 103 -3.83 2.69 -0.11
CA ALA A 103 -3.01 1.54 -0.50
C ALA A 103 -2.73 1.59 -1.99
N LEU A 104 -1.48 1.30 -2.37
CA LEU A 104 -1.01 1.39 -3.74
C LEU A 104 -0.46 0.03 -4.18
N GLY A 105 -0.87 -0.41 -5.37
CA GLY A 105 -0.33 -1.59 -6.03
C GLY A 105 0.69 -1.22 -7.11
N TYR A 106 0.82 -2.07 -8.14
CA TYR A 106 1.78 -1.79 -9.22
C TYR A 106 1.38 -0.62 -10.11
N SER A 107 0.12 -0.61 -10.53
CA SER A 107 -0.42 0.37 -11.48
C SER A 107 -1.84 0.80 -11.12
N HIS A 108 -2.29 0.49 -9.91
CA HIS A 108 -3.56 0.94 -9.35
C HIS A 108 -3.35 1.48 -7.94
N SER A 109 -4.30 2.30 -7.53
CA SER A 109 -4.34 2.92 -6.22
C SER A 109 -5.76 2.77 -5.68
N CYS A 110 -5.89 2.58 -4.39
CA CYS A 110 -7.15 2.52 -3.70
C CYS A 110 -7.09 3.37 -2.43
N ALA A 111 -8.21 3.94 -2.04
CA ALA A 111 -8.33 4.76 -0.84
C ALA A 111 -9.64 4.46 -0.12
N ILE A 112 -9.62 4.53 1.21
CA ILE A 112 -10.83 4.56 2.02
C ILE A 112 -11.23 6.03 2.21
N ALA A 113 -12.41 6.37 1.73
CA ALA A 113 -13.01 7.70 1.89
C ALA A 113 -13.47 7.93 3.34
N SER A 114 -13.78 9.17 3.67
CA SER A 114 -14.25 9.53 5.02
C SER A 114 -15.55 8.82 5.42
N ASP A 115 -16.38 8.42 4.45
CA ASP A 115 -17.63 7.67 4.61
C ASP A 115 -17.45 6.14 4.64
N ASP A 116 -16.22 5.66 4.84
CA ASP A 116 -15.83 4.25 4.86
C ASP A 116 -15.92 3.51 3.51
N THR A 117 -16.30 4.18 2.41
CA THR A 117 -16.32 3.55 1.08
C THR A 117 -14.93 3.49 0.45
N ILE A 118 -14.73 2.60 -0.52
CA ILE A 118 -13.46 2.49 -1.26
C ILE A 118 -13.58 3.10 -2.64
N SER A 119 -12.64 4.00 -2.97
CA SER A 119 -12.39 4.45 -4.34
C SER A 119 -11.09 3.84 -4.84
N CYS A 120 -11.11 3.20 -6.02
CA CYS A 120 -9.91 2.73 -6.70
C CYS A 120 -9.78 3.37 -8.09
N TRP A 121 -8.55 3.63 -8.52
CA TRP A 121 -8.22 4.24 -9.80
C TRP A 121 -6.90 3.70 -10.36
N GLY A 122 -6.61 4.02 -11.63
CA GLY A 122 -5.46 3.47 -12.36
C GLY A 122 -5.87 2.30 -13.27
N SER A 123 -4.96 1.34 -13.43
CA SER A 123 -5.17 0.17 -14.29
C SER A 123 -6.42 -0.62 -13.89
N SER A 124 -7.33 -0.84 -14.84
CA SER A 124 -8.54 -1.64 -14.68
C SER A 124 -8.35 -3.12 -15.02
N SER A 125 -7.15 -3.54 -15.42
CA SER A 125 -6.85 -4.95 -15.74
C SER A 125 -7.17 -5.86 -14.56
N HIS A 126 -7.83 -6.98 -14.82
CA HIS A 126 -8.35 -7.91 -13.80
C HIS A 126 -9.32 -7.27 -12.80
N ARG A 127 -9.95 -6.14 -13.14
CA ARG A 127 -10.91 -5.42 -12.27
C ARG A 127 -10.28 -4.94 -10.95
N ARG A 128 -8.96 -4.78 -10.87
CA ARG A 128 -8.25 -4.30 -9.67
C ARG A 128 -8.66 -2.88 -9.23
N ALA A 129 -9.11 -2.06 -10.18
CA ALA A 129 -9.64 -0.72 -9.93
C ALA A 129 -11.17 -0.70 -9.71
N THR A 130 -11.82 -1.85 -9.55
CA THR A 130 -13.28 -1.97 -9.32
C THR A 130 -13.51 -2.48 -7.90
N ALA A 131 -13.53 -1.57 -6.93
CA ALA A 131 -13.75 -1.93 -5.54
C ALA A 131 -15.17 -2.51 -5.33
N PRO A 132 -15.33 -3.51 -4.44
CA PRO A 132 -16.64 -3.99 -4.06
C PRO A 132 -17.40 -2.92 -3.27
N SER A 133 -18.73 -2.88 -3.42
CA SER A 133 -19.59 -2.04 -2.59
C SER A 133 -19.50 -2.45 -1.11
N GLY A 134 -19.53 -1.48 -0.20
CA GLY A 134 -19.51 -1.73 1.24
C GLY A 134 -18.71 -0.67 1.98
N THR A 135 -18.55 -0.86 3.29
CA THR A 135 -17.81 0.02 4.19
C THR A 135 -16.65 -0.73 4.84
N TYR A 136 -15.49 -0.10 4.92
CA TYR A 136 -14.22 -0.74 5.23
C TYR A 136 -13.37 0.09 6.19
N LYS A 137 -12.67 -0.60 7.09
CA LYS A 137 -11.76 0.02 8.08
C LYS A 137 -10.28 -0.15 7.77
N ALA A 138 -9.92 -1.11 6.92
CA ALA A 138 -8.54 -1.32 6.50
C ALA A 138 -8.46 -1.76 5.03
N LEU A 139 -7.36 -1.43 4.38
CA LEU A 139 -7.13 -1.65 2.96
C LEU A 139 -5.64 -1.95 2.73
N SER A 140 -5.36 -2.91 1.85
CA SER A 140 -4.02 -3.18 1.33
C SER A 140 -4.12 -3.50 -0.15
N ALA A 141 -3.10 -3.11 -0.92
CA ALA A 141 -3.02 -3.34 -2.35
C ALA A 141 -1.71 -4.07 -2.66
N GLY A 142 -1.83 -5.23 -3.28
CA GLY A 142 -0.72 -6.01 -3.78
C GLY A 142 -0.38 -5.58 -5.21
N ALA A 143 0.41 -6.40 -5.90
CA ALA A 143 0.82 -6.07 -7.26
C ALA A 143 -0.36 -5.92 -8.24
N SER A 144 -1.31 -6.86 -8.17
CA SER A 144 -2.43 -6.95 -9.13
C SER A 144 -3.79 -7.25 -8.50
N HIS A 145 -3.85 -7.22 -7.17
CA HIS A 145 -5.06 -7.41 -6.38
C HIS A 145 -5.10 -6.43 -5.21
N SER A 146 -6.25 -6.29 -4.59
CA SER A 146 -6.45 -5.52 -3.38
C SER A 146 -7.33 -6.31 -2.43
N CYS A 147 -7.15 -6.05 -1.14
CA CYS A 147 -7.96 -6.64 -0.09
C CYS A 147 -8.33 -5.55 0.92
N ALA A 148 -9.53 -5.65 1.48
CA ALA A 148 -10.03 -4.74 2.49
C ALA A 148 -10.73 -5.51 3.61
N ILE A 149 -10.64 -4.98 4.83
CA ILE A 149 -11.41 -5.47 5.98
C ILE A 149 -12.64 -4.57 6.15
N ALA A 150 -13.81 -5.18 6.04
CA ALA A 150 -15.10 -4.54 6.29
C ALA A 150 -15.24 -4.17 7.78
N LEU A 151 -16.19 -3.29 8.11
CA LEU A 151 -16.38 -2.82 9.50
C LEU A 151 -16.61 -3.98 10.50
N ASP A 152 -17.34 -5.01 10.06
CA ASP A 152 -17.62 -6.26 10.81
C ASP A 152 -16.41 -7.21 10.93
N GLY A 153 -15.29 -6.88 10.27
CA GLY A 153 -14.06 -7.69 10.28
C GLY A 153 -13.94 -8.68 9.12
N ALA A 154 -14.95 -8.84 8.25
CA ALA A 154 -14.85 -9.71 7.08
C ALA A 154 -13.85 -9.17 6.07
N VAL A 155 -13.11 -10.05 5.39
CA VAL A 155 -12.18 -9.66 4.32
C VAL A 155 -12.84 -9.80 2.95
N SER A 156 -12.72 -8.76 2.14
CA SER A 156 -13.06 -8.79 0.72
C SER A 156 -11.82 -8.54 -0.11
N CYS A 157 -11.50 -9.43 -1.04
CA CYS A 157 -10.39 -9.28 -1.98
C CYS A 157 -10.89 -9.29 -3.42
N TRP A 158 -10.27 -8.48 -4.27
CA TRP A 158 -10.62 -8.35 -5.69
C TRP A 158 -9.36 -8.10 -6.54
N GLY A 159 -9.48 -8.31 -7.84
CA GLY A 159 -8.35 -8.17 -8.78
C GLY A 159 -7.94 -9.50 -9.42
N ASN A 160 -6.64 -9.63 -9.72
CA ASN A 160 -6.08 -10.87 -10.25
C ASN A 160 -6.18 -11.99 -9.20
N ASN A 161 -6.61 -13.18 -9.64
CA ASN A 161 -6.73 -14.36 -8.79
C ASN A 161 -6.06 -15.60 -9.38
N ASN A 162 -5.03 -15.42 -10.22
CA ASN A 162 -4.41 -16.54 -10.93
C ASN A 162 -3.76 -17.58 -9.99
N TYR A 163 -3.40 -17.17 -8.77
CA TYR A 163 -2.80 -18.03 -7.76
C TYR A 163 -3.76 -18.33 -6.61
N GLY A 164 -4.95 -17.73 -6.55
CA GLY A 164 -5.84 -17.81 -5.40
C GLY A 164 -5.64 -16.68 -4.37
N GLN A 165 -4.90 -15.61 -4.71
CA GLN A 165 -4.60 -14.49 -3.82
C GLN A 165 -5.82 -13.63 -3.42
N THR A 166 -6.97 -13.82 -4.06
CA THR A 166 -8.25 -13.21 -3.64
C THR A 166 -9.19 -14.19 -2.94
N ASN A 167 -8.78 -15.45 -2.74
CA ASN A 167 -9.58 -16.46 -2.04
C ASN A 167 -9.34 -16.36 -0.53
N ALA A 168 -9.76 -15.24 0.08
CA ALA A 168 -9.62 -15.03 1.51
C ALA A 168 -10.43 -16.06 2.31
N PRO A 169 -9.83 -16.73 3.32
CA PRO A 169 -10.57 -17.61 4.20
C PRO A 169 -11.64 -16.85 5.00
N ALA A 170 -12.80 -17.48 5.19
CA ALA A 170 -13.85 -16.92 6.03
C ALA A 170 -13.36 -16.69 7.47
N GLY A 171 -13.72 -15.57 8.07
CA GLY A 171 -13.29 -15.21 9.41
C GLY A 171 -13.41 -13.71 9.66
N THR A 172 -12.96 -13.28 10.85
CA THR A 172 -12.89 -11.87 11.22
C THR A 172 -11.44 -11.48 11.48
N TYR A 173 -11.03 -10.34 10.91
CA TYR A 173 -9.65 -9.90 10.89
C TYR A 173 -9.51 -8.47 11.38
N LYS A 174 -8.33 -8.15 11.93
CA LYS A 174 -7.98 -6.82 12.44
C LYS A 174 -6.85 -6.14 11.70
N ALA A 175 -6.05 -6.90 10.96
CA ALA A 175 -5.00 -6.36 10.09
C ALA A 175 -4.86 -7.21 8.83
N LEU A 176 -4.43 -6.58 7.74
CA LEU A 176 -4.22 -7.25 6.46
C LEU A 176 -2.99 -6.68 5.76
N ALA A 177 -2.24 -7.54 5.06
CA ALA A 177 -1.08 -7.19 4.27
C ALA A 177 -1.13 -7.97 2.96
N THR A 178 -0.75 -7.33 1.86
CA THR A 178 -0.74 -7.95 0.53
C THR A 178 0.65 -7.87 -0.08
N GLY A 179 1.07 -8.97 -0.71
CA GLY A 179 2.32 -9.05 -1.47
C GLY A 179 2.04 -9.09 -2.96
N GLU A 180 3.01 -9.60 -3.74
CA GLU A 180 2.87 -9.69 -5.19
C GLU A 180 1.83 -10.75 -5.63
N TYR A 181 1.86 -11.92 -5.00
CA TYR A 181 1.03 -13.07 -5.35
C TYR A 181 0.33 -13.72 -4.15
N HIS A 182 0.37 -13.07 -2.98
CA HIS A 182 -0.24 -13.58 -1.76
C HIS A 182 -0.80 -12.44 -0.92
N SER A 183 -1.57 -12.82 0.08
CA SER A 183 -2.17 -11.93 1.07
C SER A 183 -2.09 -12.61 2.43
N CYS A 184 -1.91 -11.84 3.49
CA CYS A 184 -1.93 -12.32 4.87
C CYS A 184 -2.85 -11.44 5.70
N ALA A 185 -3.50 -12.00 6.70
CA ALA A 185 -4.31 -11.27 7.64
C ALA A 185 -4.11 -11.80 9.06
N VAL A 186 -4.23 -10.89 10.03
CA VAL A 186 -4.24 -11.19 11.46
C VAL A 186 -5.70 -11.26 11.89
N ALA A 187 -6.12 -12.44 12.33
CA ALA A 187 -7.46 -12.67 12.85
C ALA A 187 -7.65 -11.97 14.20
N THR A 188 -8.89 -11.88 14.66
CA THR A 188 -9.24 -11.26 15.95
C THR A 188 -8.62 -12.00 17.14
N ASP A 189 -8.35 -13.29 17.00
CA ASP A 189 -7.68 -14.17 17.97
C ASP A 189 -6.14 -14.18 17.87
N ASP A 190 -5.56 -13.20 17.16
CA ASP A 190 -4.11 -13.06 16.91
C ASP A 190 -3.48 -14.14 16.01
N THR A 191 -4.27 -15.05 15.44
CA THR A 191 -3.74 -15.99 14.46
C THR A 191 -3.44 -15.31 13.13
N VAL A 192 -2.34 -15.71 12.48
CA VAL A 192 -1.95 -15.21 11.16
C VAL A 192 -2.33 -16.23 10.11
N THR A 193 -3.11 -15.80 9.12
CA THR A 193 -3.50 -16.64 7.98
C THR A 193 -3.05 -15.97 6.69
N CYS A 194 -2.35 -16.72 5.84
CA CYS A 194 -1.94 -16.26 4.50
C CYS A 194 -2.60 -17.10 3.40
N TRP A 195 -2.86 -16.49 2.25
CA TRP A 195 -3.42 -17.18 1.07
C TRP A 195 -2.75 -16.66 -0.22
N PRO A 196 -2.67 -17.50 -1.28
CA PRO A 196 -3.12 -18.89 -1.33
C PRO A 196 -2.30 -19.82 -0.41
N GLN A 197 -2.96 -20.84 0.14
CA GLN A 197 -2.25 -21.91 0.84
C GLN A 197 -1.37 -22.65 -0.17
N PRO A 198 -0.10 -22.92 0.14
CA PRO A 198 0.70 -23.78 -0.71
C PRO A 198 0.07 -25.18 -0.80
N PRO A 199 0.30 -25.95 -1.88
CA PRO A 199 -0.07 -27.35 -1.93
C PRO A 199 0.45 -28.10 -0.69
N GLU A 200 -0.31 -29.07 -0.18
CA GLU A 200 0.10 -29.86 0.99
C GLU A 200 1.54 -30.36 0.86
N GLY A 201 2.36 -30.11 1.88
CA GLY A 201 3.77 -30.51 1.92
C GLY A 201 4.78 -29.44 1.47
N VAL A 202 4.34 -28.28 0.96
CA VAL A 202 5.23 -27.17 0.61
C VAL A 202 5.10 -26.04 1.64
N ARG A 203 6.17 -25.70 2.35
CA ARG A 203 6.27 -24.43 3.08
C ARG A 203 6.85 -23.41 2.11
N TRP A 204 6.26 -22.23 1.98
CA TRP A 204 6.94 -21.11 1.31
C TRP A 204 8.27 -20.91 2.04
N ALA A 205 9.38 -21.22 1.37
CA ALA A 205 10.67 -20.76 1.85
C ALA A 205 10.55 -19.24 1.92
N HIS A 206 10.76 -18.68 3.11
CA HIS A 206 11.08 -17.26 3.22
C HIS A 206 12.16 -17.00 2.17
N ALA A 207 11.82 -16.24 1.12
CA ALA A 207 12.83 -15.75 0.21
C ALA A 207 13.79 -14.96 1.08
N GLY A 208 14.96 -15.57 1.32
CA GLY A 208 16.04 -14.99 2.08
C GLY A 208 16.35 -13.62 1.51
N ILE A 209 16.58 -12.70 2.45
CA ILE A 209 17.11 -11.36 2.29
C ILE A 209 18.37 -11.39 1.40
#